data_AF-A0A2H9T9D3-F1
#
_entry.id   AF-A0A2H9T9D3-F1
#
_cell.length_a   1.000
_cell.length_b   1.000
_cell.length_c   1.000
_cell.angle_alpha   90.00
_cell.angle_beta   90.00
_cell.angle_gamma   90.00
#
_symmetry.space_group_name_H-M   'P 1'
#
loop_
_entity.id
_entity.type
_entity.pdbx_description
1 polymer ?
#
loop_
_entity_poly.entity_id
_entity_poly.type
_entity_poly.pdbx_seq_one_letter_code
_entity_poly.pdbx_strand_id
1 'polypeptide(L)'
;MSLAKRLQQDMTCISLLWLPVENARRVRFINQIVLHGESDEDCYGHPSSHLAMYLSAMKKIDAGISEFQQMCASFCQSDNHWKNIIIKSAAVPEYVRAFVTDTLTVATEGSTLDVASYFLFGREDAIPVMFSALLSQWQVNAEAIPAMK
;
A
#
# COMPACT_ATOMS: atom_id res chain seq x y z
N MET A 1 1.06 -1.72 1.48
CA MET A 1 2.31 -2.15 0.81
C MET A 1 2.86 -3.49 1.31
N SER A 2 2.22 -4.20 2.27
CA SER A 2 2.79 -5.43 2.85
C SER A 2 3.04 -6.57 1.84
N LEU A 3 2.16 -6.77 0.87
CA LEU A 3 2.38 -7.76 -0.21
C LEU A 3 3.62 -7.41 -1.05
N ALA A 4 3.75 -6.16 -1.49
CA ALA A 4 4.93 -5.68 -2.23
C ALA A 4 6.20 -5.80 -1.38
N LYS A 5 6.11 -5.53 -0.07
CA LYS A 5 7.22 -5.71 0.86
C LYS A 5 7.64 -7.16 0.93
N ARG A 6 6.69 -8.09 1.09
CA ARG A 6 6.95 -9.54 1.07
C ARG A 6 7.61 -9.99 -0.24
N LEU A 7 7.13 -9.52 -1.39
CA LEU A 7 7.77 -9.80 -2.69
C LEU A 7 9.19 -9.21 -2.76
N GLN A 8 9.44 -8.04 -2.17
CA GLN A 8 10.78 -7.49 -2.05
C GLN A 8 11.70 -8.41 -1.24
N GLN A 9 11.23 -8.96 -0.12
CA GLN A 9 12.02 -9.92 0.67
C GLN A 9 12.32 -11.21 -0.11
N ASP A 10 11.32 -11.74 -0.83
CA ASP A 10 11.43 -13.01 -1.54
C ASP A 10 12.26 -12.90 -2.85
N MET A 11 12.19 -11.77 -3.54
CA MET A 11 12.69 -11.63 -4.91
C MET A 11 13.94 -10.74 -5.05
N THR A 12 14.32 -10.02 -3.99
CA THR A 12 15.44 -9.06 -3.97
C THR A 12 16.36 -9.31 -2.77
N CYS A 13 17.40 -8.49 -2.61
CA CYS A 13 18.25 -8.50 -1.41
C CYS A 13 17.91 -7.29 -0.54
N ILE A 14 17.39 -7.54 0.67
CA ILE A 14 17.13 -6.52 1.70
C ILE A 14 17.92 -6.75 3.00
N SER A 15 18.77 -7.79 3.03
CA SER A 15 19.61 -8.15 4.17
C SER A 15 21.00 -7.51 4.07
N LEU A 16 21.68 -7.40 5.20
CA LEU A 16 23.11 -7.06 5.23
C LEU A 16 23.95 -8.18 4.60
N LEU A 17 25.18 -7.84 4.17
CA LEU A 17 26.00 -8.62 3.23
C LEU A 17 25.29 -8.79 1.87
N TRP A 18 25.25 -7.71 1.11
CA TRP A 18 24.58 -7.70 -0.20
C TRP A 18 25.19 -8.72 -1.16
N LEU A 19 24.32 -9.53 -1.76
CA LEU A 19 24.65 -10.49 -2.81
C LEU A 19 23.70 -10.29 -4.00
N PRO A 20 24.20 -10.45 -5.24
CA PRO A 20 23.35 -10.37 -6.41
C PRO A 20 22.37 -11.55 -6.45
N VAL A 21 21.14 -11.25 -6.85
CA VAL A 21 20.06 -12.22 -7.09
C VAL A 21 20.04 -12.57 -8.57
N GLU A 22 19.75 -13.84 -8.89
CA GLU A 22 19.90 -14.42 -10.24
C GLU A 22 19.20 -13.62 -11.35
N ASN A 23 18.01 -13.07 -11.08
CA ASN A 23 17.21 -12.37 -12.08
C ASN A 23 17.18 -10.85 -11.84
N ALA A 24 18.10 -10.13 -12.47
CA ALA A 24 18.21 -8.67 -12.37
C ALA A 24 16.96 -7.91 -12.85
N ARG A 25 16.24 -8.43 -13.86
CA ARG A 25 15.00 -7.79 -14.37
C ARG A 25 13.90 -7.82 -13.33
N ARG A 26 13.69 -8.98 -12.69
CA ARG A 26 12.73 -9.15 -11.58
C ARG A 26 13.07 -8.22 -10.41
N VAL A 27 14.36 -8.13 -10.06
CA VAL A 27 14.82 -7.26 -8.96
C VAL A 27 14.53 -5.80 -9.26
N ARG A 28 14.86 -5.33 -10.47
CA ARG A 28 14.56 -3.96 -10.89
C ARG A 28 13.06 -3.68 -10.83
N PHE A 29 12.24 -4.60 -11.34
CA PHE A 29 10.78 -4.48 -11.36
C PHE A 29 10.20 -4.33 -9.94
N ILE A 30 10.55 -5.23 -9.02
CA ILE A 30 10.05 -5.17 -7.64
C ILE A 30 10.54 -3.91 -6.92
N ASN A 31 11.82 -3.53 -7.08
CA ASN A 31 12.34 -2.31 -6.47
C ASN A 31 11.71 -1.03 -7.04
N GLN A 32 11.28 -1.03 -8.31
CA GLN A 32 10.50 0.09 -8.85
C GLN A 32 9.13 0.18 -8.21
N ILE A 33 8.43 -0.95 -8.00
CA ILE A 33 7.14 -0.96 -7.30
C ILE A 33 7.31 -0.39 -5.88
N VAL A 34 8.37 -0.80 -5.18
CA VAL A 34 8.67 -0.32 -3.84
C VAL A 34 8.98 1.18 -3.84
N LEU A 35 9.80 1.65 -4.80
CA LEU A 35 10.10 3.08 -4.98
C LEU A 35 8.81 3.90 -5.08
N HIS A 36 7.93 3.57 -6.01
CA HIS A 36 6.69 4.33 -6.21
C HIS A 36 5.69 4.19 -5.06
N GLY A 37 5.78 3.17 -4.20
CA GLY A 37 4.84 3.05 -3.09
C GLY A 37 5.34 3.69 -1.79
N GLU A 38 6.62 3.48 -1.45
CA GLU A 38 7.22 3.87 -0.17
C GLU A 38 7.90 5.24 -0.24
N SER A 39 8.36 5.69 -1.41
CA SER A 39 9.15 6.91 -1.59
C SER A 39 9.01 7.48 -3.01
N ASP A 40 7.77 7.67 -3.44
CA ASP A 40 7.43 8.33 -4.70
C ASP A 40 7.73 9.83 -4.65
N GLU A 41 7.36 10.54 -5.71
CA GLU A 41 7.30 12.00 -5.71
C GLU A 41 5.83 12.46 -5.62
N ASP A 42 5.56 13.46 -4.76
CA ASP A 42 4.25 14.10 -4.72
C ASP A 42 4.05 15.03 -5.94
N CYS A 43 2.88 15.67 -6.03
CA CYS A 43 2.56 16.58 -7.13
C CYS A 43 3.45 17.84 -7.21
N TYR A 44 4.30 18.08 -6.21
CA TYR A 44 5.26 19.19 -6.16
C TYR A 44 6.70 18.71 -6.39
N GLY A 45 6.91 17.43 -6.70
CA GLY A 45 8.24 16.83 -6.89
C GLY A 45 8.97 16.55 -5.57
N HIS A 46 8.28 16.56 -4.42
CA HIS A 46 8.91 16.23 -3.14
C HIS A 46 8.78 14.73 -2.83
N PRO A 47 9.82 14.10 -2.26
CA PRO A 47 9.74 12.70 -1.84
C PRO A 47 8.58 12.45 -0.86
N SER A 48 7.72 11.50 -1.17
CA SER A 48 6.54 11.17 -0.38
C SER A 48 6.12 9.71 -0.58
N SER A 49 5.56 9.08 0.45
CA SER A 49 4.93 7.76 0.29
C SER A 49 3.49 7.92 -0.19
N HIS A 50 2.95 6.92 -0.88
CA HIS A 50 1.53 6.91 -1.24
C HIS A 50 0.61 7.05 -0.02
N LEU A 51 0.99 6.45 1.12
CA LEU A 51 0.25 6.62 2.38
C LEU A 51 0.23 8.09 2.83
N ALA A 52 1.37 8.78 2.80
CA ALA A 52 1.45 10.19 3.16
C ALA A 52 0.60 11.06 2.23
N MET A 53 0.58 10.74 0.93
CA MET A 53 -0.27 11.41 -0.06
C MET A 53 -1.76 11.20 0.23
N TYR A 54 -2.20 9.97 0.55
CA TYR A 54 -3.59 9.70 0.95
C TYR A 54 -3.99 10.47 2.21
N LEU A 55 -3.16 10.47 3.25
CA LEU A 55 -3.45 11.21 4.49
C LEU A 55 -3.47 12.73 4.25
N SER A 56 -2.61 13.25 3.38
CA SER A 56 -2.63 14.65 2.96
C SER A 56 -3.94 14.99 2.23
N ALA A 57 -4.39 14.13 1.30
CA ALA A 57 -5.65 14.29 0.60
C ALA A 57 -6.86 14.24 1.55
N MET A 58 -6.88 13.30 2.51
CA MET A 58 -7.92 13.22 3.55
C MET A 58 -7.99 14.52 4.38
N LYS A 59 -6.85 15.05 4.81
CA LYS A 59 -6.79 16.32 5.55
C LYS A 59 -7.32 17.50 4.74
N LYS A 60 -7.08 17.54 3.42
CA LYS A 60 -7.58 18.62 2.54
C LYS A 60 -9.10 18.67 2.44
N ILE A 61 -9.80 17.59 2.79
CA ILE A 61 -11.26 17.49 2.80
C ILE A 61 -11.83 17.36 4.23
N ASP A 62 -11.03 17.70 5.24
CA ASP A 62 -11.38 17.60 6.67
C ASP A 62 -11.81 16.18 7.11
N ALA A 63 -11.35 15.14 6.41
CA ALA A 63 -11.60 13.76 6.81
C ALA A 63 -10.73 13.39 8.01
N GLY A 64 -11.36 12.81 9.05
CA GLY A 64 -10.69 12.34 10.25
C GLY A 64 -9.68 11.22 9.95
N ILE A 65 -8.50 11.30 10.58
CA ILE A 65 -7.43 10.29 10.47
C ILE A 65 -7.00 9.72 11.83
N SER A 66 -7.69 10.08 12.90
CA SER A 66 -7.36 9.69 14.28
C SER A 66 -7.32 8.18 14.48
N GLU A 67 -8.29 7.47 13.92
CA GLU A 67 -8.46 6.03 14.01
C GLU A 67 -7.30 5.32 13.32
N PHE A 68 -6.90 5.81 12.15
CA PHE A 68 -5.75 5.29 11.43
C PHE A 68 -4.44 5.53 12.21
N GLN A 69 -4.27 6.70 12.83
CA GLN A 69 -3.09 7.01 13.64
C GLN A 69 -3.00 6.14 14.89
N GLN A 70 -4.12 5.92 15.58
CA GLN A 70 -4.19 5.01 16.74
C GLN A 70 -3.89 3.56 16.35
N MET A 71 -4.40 3.11 15.19
CA MET A 71 -4.10 1.79 14.65
C MET A 71 -2.60 1.65 14.33
N CYS A 72 -1.98 2.65 13.69
CA CYS A 72 -0.54 2.67 13.43
C CYS A 72 0.29 2.61 14.73
N ALA A 73 -0.09 3.41 15.73
CA ALA A 73 0.58 3.40 17.04
C ALA A 73 0.50 2.01 17.69
N SER A 74 -0.65 1.33 17.56
CA SER A 74 -0.85 -0.03 18.07
C SER A 74 0.07 -1.04 17.34
N PHE A 75 0.25 -0.92 16.02
CA PHE A 75 1.17 -1.78 15.27
C PHE A 75 2.62 -1.60 15.71
N CYS A 76 3.08 -0.36 15.92
CA CYS A 76 4.44 -0.07 16.37
C CYS A 76 4.76 -0.62 17.77
N GLN A 77 3.74 -0.78 18.63
CA GLN A 77 3.88 -1.29 19.98
C GLN A 77 3.69 -2.81 20.08
N SER A 78 3.32 -3.46 18.98
CA SER A 78 3.01 -4.89 18.98
C SER A 78 4.19 -5.73 18.50
N ASP A 79 4.52 -6.79 19.24
CA ASP A 79 5.43 -7.84 18.79
C ASP A 79 4.74 -8.74 17.75
N ASN A 80 4.41 -8.19 16.58
CA ASN A 80 3.72 -8.90 15.48
C ASN A 80 2.31 -9.44 15.78
N HIS A 81 1.62 -8.91 16.79
CA HIS A 81 0.23 -9.29 17.12
C HIS A 81 -0.82 -8.56 16.26
N TRP A 82 -0.55 -8.46 14.95
CA TRP A 82 -1.31 -7.64 14.02
C TRP A 82 -2.78 -8.08 13.90
N LYS A 83 -3.07 -9.39 13.99
CA LYS A 83 -4.44 -9.93 13.94
C LYS A 83 -5.32 -9.35 15.07
N ASN A 84 -4.78 -9.26 16.28
CA ASN A 84 -5.49 -8.73 17.44
C ASN A 84 -5.80 -7.23 17.30
N ILE A 85 -4.91 -6.47 16.65
CA ILE A 85 -5.12 -5.04 16.40
C ILE A 85 -6.31 -4.83 15.46
N ILE A 86 -6.39 -5.61 14.38
CA ILE A 86 -7.47 -5.51 13.39
C ILE A 86 -8.81 -5.92 14.01
N ILE A 87 -8.84 -7.03 14.77
CA ILE A 87 -10.04 -7.50 15.45
C ILE A 87 -10.58 -6.43 16.42
N LYS A 88 -9.69 -5.74 17.14
CA LYS A 88 -10.07 -4.68 18.09
C LYS A 88 -10.47 -3.35 17.42
N SER A 89 -10.31 -3.22 16.09
CA SER A 89 -10.69 -2.03 15.33
C SER A 89 -12.21 -2.00 15.09
N ALA A 90 -12.98 -1.80 16.16
CA ALA A 90 -14.44 -1.88 16.16
C ALA A 90 -15.14 -0.84 15.26
N ALA A 91 -14.48 0.30 15.03
CA ALA A 91 -15.01 1.38 14.19
C ALA A 91 -14.98 1.08 12.67
N VAL A 92 -14.28 0.02 12.25
CA VAL A 92 -14.10 -0.35 10.84
C VAL A 92 -15.21 -1.32 10.42
N PRO A 93 -15.79 -1.22 9.21
CA PRO A 93 -16.77 -2.21 8.74
C PRO A 93 -16.18 -3.63 8.67
N GLU A 94 -17.01 -4.66 8.90
CA GLU A 94 -16.55 -6.05 8.95
C GLU A 94 -15.88 -6.50 7.64
N TYR A 95 -16.42 -6.12 6.49
CA TYR A 95 -15.83 -6.47 5.20
C TYR A 95 -14.44 -5.85 4.99
N VAL A 96 -14.17 -4.67 5.57
CA VAL A 96 -12.84 -4.05 5.53
C VAL A 96 -11.89 -4.80 6.44
N ARG A 97 -12.33 -5.19 7.65
CA ARG A 97 -11.52 -6.03 8.55
C ARG A 97 -11.18 -7.37 7.91
N ALA A 98 -12.15 -8.04 7.31
CA ALA A 98 -11.95 -9.31 6.61
C ALA A 98 -10.92 -9.14 5.48
N PHE A 99 -11.11 -8.15 4.60
CA PHE A 99 -10.19 -7.87 3.49
C PHE A 99 -8.75 -7.61 3.96
N VAL A 100 -8.56 -6.76 4.97
CA VAL A 100 -7.23 -6.44 5.50
C VAL A 100 -6.62 -7.66 6.21
N THR A 101 -7.42 -8.43 6.94
CA THR A 101 -6.98 -9.66 7.62
C THR A 101 -6.51 -10.70 6.62
N ASP A 102 -7.27 -10.94 5.55
CA ASP A 102 -6.89 -11.88 4.50
C ASP A 102 -5.63 -11.44 3.78
N THR A 103 -5.55 -10.15 3.42
CA THR A 103 -4.38 -9.57 2.75
C THR A 103 -3.11 -9.73 3.59
N LEU A 104 -3.18 -9.43 4.89
CA LEU A 104 -2.04 -9.57 5.78
C LEU A 104 -1.71 -11.02 6.07
N THR A 105 -2.71 -11.90 6.19
CA THR A 105 -2.51 -13.35 6.33
C THR A 105 -1.72 -13.88 5.13
N VAL A 106 -2.11 -13.53 3.90
CA VAL A 106 -1.36 -13.92 2.70
C VAL A 106 0.05 -13.31 2.71
N ALA A 107 0.20 -12.04 3.06
CA ALA A 107 1.51 -11.39 3.12
C ALA A 107 2.47 -12.06 4.12
N THR A 108 1.98 -12.51 5.28
CA THR A 108 2.81 -13.08 6.35
C THR A 108 2.96 -14.59 6.28
N GLU A 109 1.92 -15.31 5.84
CA GLU A 109 1.83 -16.79 5.94
C GLU A 109 1.74 -17.47 4.56
N GLY A 110 1.42 -16.74 3.49
CA GLY A 110 1.27 -17.29 2.14
C GLY A 110 2.59 -17.66 1.47
N SER A 111 2.48 -18.51 0.44
CA SER A 111 3.60 -18.79 -0.46
C SER A 111 3.92 -17.56 -1.32
N THR A 112 5.13 -17.49 -1.88
CA THR A 112 5.51 -16.40 -2.81
C THR A 112 4.54 -16.30 -4.00
N LEU A 113 4.00 -17.44 -4.48
CA LEU A 113 3.03 -17.47 -5.56
C LEU A 113 1.67 -16.90 -5.13
N ASP A 114 1.20 -17.22 -3.93
CA ASP A 114 -0.04 -16.66 -3.39
C ASP A 114 0.09 -15.15 -3.24
N VAL A 115 1.20 -14.67 -2.67
CA VAL A 115 1.50 -13.24 -2.50
C VAL A 115 1.55 -12.52 -3.84
N ALA A 116 2.22 -13.10 -4.84
CA ALA A 116 2.31 -12.52 -6.18
C ALA A 116 0.93 -12.45 -6.86
N SER A 117 0.11 -13.49 -6.69
CA SER A 117 -1.24 -13.56 -7.25
C SER A 117 -2.17 -12.54 -6.59
N TYR A 118 -2.15 -12.45 -5.26
CA TYR A 118 -2.91 -11.43 -4.50
C TYR A 118 -2.47 -10.01 -4.86
N PHE A 119 -1.16 -9.79 -5.04
CA PHE A 119 -0.64 -8.49 -5.42
C PHE A 119 -1.13 -8.08 -6.81
N LEU A 120 -0.99 -8.96 -7.81
CA LEU A 120 -1.39 -8.68 -9.18
C LEU A 120 -2.91 -8.51 -9.31
N PHE A 121 -3.68 -9.54 -8.96
CA PHE A 121 -5.12 -9.56 -9.23
C PHE A 121 -5.94 -8.77 -8.19
N GLY A 122 -5.42 -8.64 -6.97
CA GLY A 122 -6.12 -7.88 -5.92
C GLY A 122 -5.95 -6.37 -6.04
N ARG A 123 -4.84 -5.91 -6.62
CA ARG A 123 -4.51 -4.47 -6.68
C ARG A 123 -4.11 -4.01 -8.07
N GLU A 124 -3.02 -4.53 -8.61
CA GLU A 124 -2.37 -3.90 -9.78
C GLU A 124 -3.17 -4.01 -11.08
N ASP A 125 -3.97 -5.08 -11.24
CA ASP A 125 -4.84 -5.26 -12.40
C ASP A 125 -6.15 -4.45 -12.26
N ALA A 126 -6.73 -4.44 -11.06
CA ALA A 126 -8.04 -3.84 -10.82
C ALA A 126 -8.01 -2.30 -10.66
N ILE A 127 -6.99 -1.76 -9.99
CA ILE A 127 -6.93 -0.34 -9.62
C ILE A 127 -6.94 0.60 -10.84
N PRO A 128 -6.13 0.39 -11.89
CA PRO A 128 -6.10 1.30 -13.05
C PRO A 128 -7.46 1.41 -13.75
N VAL A 129 -8.15 0.28 -13.91
CA VAL A 129 -9.49 0.22 -14.53
C VAL A 129 -10.50 0.92 -13.64
N MET A 130 -10.49 0.65 -12.34
CA MET A 130 -11.39 1.29 -11.36
C MET A 130 -11.22 2.81 -11.34
N PHE A 131 -10.00 3.34 -11.25
CA PHE A 131 -9.78 4.79 -11.23
C PHE A 131 -10.14 5.44 -12.56
N SER A 132 -9.84 4.80 -13.69
CA SER A 132 -10.23 5.32 -15.00
C SER A 132 -11.76 5.46 -15.11
N ALA A 133 -12.51 4.48 -14.61
CA ALA A 133 -13.97 4.55 -14.58
C ALA A 133 -14.48 5.65 -13.65
N LEU A 134 -13.92 5.78 -12.43
CA LEU A 134 -14.31 6.83 -11.48
C LEU A 134 -14.04 8.24 -12.04
N LEU A 135 -12.87 8.48 -12.64
CA LEU A 135 -12.54 9.76 -13.24
C LEU A 135 -13.47 10.12 -14.40
N SER A 136 -13.80 9.14 -15.25
CA SER A 136 -14.77 9.35 -16.33
C SER A 136 -16.16 9.68 -15.79
N GLN A 137 -16.57 9.10 -14.67
CA GLN A 137 -17.88 9.34 -14.08
C GLN A 137 -17.95 10.68 -13.34
N TRP A 138 -16.91 11.05 -12.60
CA TRP A 138 -16.88 12.28 -11.79
C TRP A 138 -16.66 13.55 -12.60
N GLN A 139 -16.24 13.44 -13.88
CA GLN A 139 -16.00 14.58 -14.76
C GLN A 139 -15.11 15.65 -14.11
N VAL A 140 -14.06 15.20 -13.41
CA VAL A 140 -13.19 16.10 -12.66
C VAL A 140 -12.49 17.04 -13.64
N ASN A 141 -12.77 18.34 -13.53
CA ASN A 141 -12.05 19.35 -14.30
C ASN A 141 -10.60 19.41 -13.80
N ALA A 142 -9.64 19.05 -14.66
CA ALA A 142 -8.22 19.07 -14.33
C ALA A 142 -7.74 20.45 -13.87
N GLU A 143 -8.29 21.53 -14.45
CA GLU A 143 -7.98 22.91 -14.07
C GLU A 143 -8.54 23.29 -12.68
N ALA A 144 -9.45 22.49 -12.11
CA ALA A 144 -9.95 22.69 -10.76
C ALA A 144 -9.12 21.95 -9.70
N ILE A 145 -8.20 21.05 -10.10
CA ILE A 145 -7.40 20.25 -9.18
C ILE A 145 -6.22 21.08 -8.67
N PRO A 146 -6.17 21.46 -7.38
CA PRO A 146 -5.11 22.33 -6.86
C PRO A 146 -3.70 21.74 -6.93
N ALA A 147 -3.61 20.42 -7.09
CA ALA A 147 -2.36 19.66 -7.22
C ALA A 147 -1.88 19.50 -8.67
N MET A 148 -2.68 19.88 -9.68
CA MET A 148 -2.31 19.79 -11.10
C MET A 148 -2.14 21.18 -11.75
N LYS A 149 -2.09 22.24 -10.94
CA LYS A 149 -1.74 23.60 -11.34
C LYS A 149 -0.28 23.86 -11.04
#